data_AF-A0A7V8VHG1-F1
#
_entry.id   AF-A0A7V8VHG1-F1
#
_cell.length_a   1.000
_cell.length_b   1.000
_cell.length_c   1.000
_cell.angle_alpha   90.00
_cell.angle_beta   90.00
_cell.angle_gamma   90.00
#
_symmetry.space_group_name_H-M   'P 1'
#
loop_
_entity.id
_entity.type
_entity.pdbx_description
1 polymer ?
#
loop_
_entity_poly.entity_id
_entity_poly.type
_entity_poly.pdbx_seq_one_letter_code
_entity_poly.pdbx_strand_id
1 'polypeptide(L)' 'VIKPWECKVFGTACTPEHAIGTCMVSPEGACAAYYSYGRFSRESESEAVA' A
#
# COMPACT_ATOMS: atom_id res chain seq x y z
N VAL A 1 -13.18 -9.92 -7.73
CA VAL A 1 -12.09 -8.93 -7.59
C VAL A 1 -12.15 -8.36 -6.19
N ILE A 2 -11.09 -8.50 -5.39
CA ILE A 2 -11.02 -8.04 -3.99
C ILE A 2 -10.39 -6.64 -3.97
N LYS A 3 -10.96 -5.69 -3.23
CA LYS A 3 -10.37 -4.34 -3.08
C LYS A 3 -9.38 -4.29 -1.91
N PRO A 4 -8.41 -3.36 -1.89
CA PRO A 4 -7.39 -3.30 -0.83
C PRO A 4 -7.97 -3.24 0.58
N TRP A 5 -9.06 -2.49 0.82
CA TRP A 5 -9.72 -2.41 2.13
C TRP A 5 -10.54 -3.65 2.51
N GLU A 6 -10.80 -4.54 1.56
CA GLU A 6 -11.42 -5.85 1.82
C GLU A 6 -10.36 -6.90 2.22
N CYS A 7 -9.07 -6.57 2.05
CA CYS A 7 -7.95 -7.43 2.43
C CYS A 7 -7.59 -7.24 3.91
N LYS A 8 -7.71 -8.31 4.69
CA LYS A 8 -7.53 -8.29 6.16
C LYS A 8 -6.12 -7.87 6.62
N VAL A 9 -5.11 -8.05 5.77
CA VAL A 9 -3.71 -7.74 6.09
C VAL A 9 -3.25 -6.40 5.52
N PHE A 10 -4.08 -5.72 4.73
CA PHE A 10 -3.73 -4.45 4.10
C PHE A 10 -3.53 -3.34 5.15
N GLY A 11 -2.40 -2.62 5.06
CA GLY A 11 -2.07 -1.50 5.96
C GLY A 11 -1.70 -1.91 7.39
N THR A 12 -1.58 -3.20 7.67
CA THR A 12 -1.11 -3.74 8.96
C THR A 12 0.13 -4.61 8.76
N ALA A 13 -0.06 -5.84 8.29
CA ALA A 13 1.05 -6.75 7.98
C ALA A 13 1.56 -6.57 6.54
N CYS A 14 0.69 -6.17 5.62
CA CYS A 14 1.05 -5.83 4.25
C CYS A 14 1.20 -4.31 4.14
N THR A 15 2.44 -3.85 4.01
CA THR A 15 2.87 -2.44 3.86
C THR A 15 3.88 -2.35 2.71
N PRO A 16 4.22 -1.16 2.19
CA PRO A 16 5.29 -1.03 1.19
C PRO A 16 6.63 -1.59 1.67
N GLU A 17 6.95 -1.46 2.96
CA GLU A 17 8.17 -2.05 3.57
C GLU A 17 8.07 -3.58 3.72
N HIS A 18 6.88 -4.09 3.98
CA HIS A 18 6.62 -5.52 4.13
C HIS A 18 5.56 -6.00 3.14
N ALA A 19 5.95 -6.05 1.87
CA ALA A 19 5.05 -6.42 0.79
C ALA A 19 4.83 -7.95 0.75
N ILE A 20 3.65 -8.39 1.21
CA ILE A 20 3.28 -9.82 1.24
C ILE A 20 2.86 -10.33 -0.15
N GLY A 21 2.43 -9.44 -1.06
CA GLY A 21 1.92 -9.82 -2.37
C GLY A 21 2.21 -8.80 -3.46
N THR A 22 2.06 -9.23 -4.72
CA THR A 22 2.38 -8.45 -5.92
C THR A 22 1.62 -7.12 -5.99
N CYS A 23 0.40 -7.08 -5.45
CA CYS A 23 -0.41 -5.86 -5.37
C CYS A 23 0.23 -4.75 -4.51
N MET A 24 1.18 -5.08 -3.62
CA MET A 24 1.89 -4.14 -2.75
C MET A 24 3.37 -3.98 -3.16
N VAL A 25 3.97 -5.00 -3.79
CA VAL A 25 5.38 -4.95 -4.27
C VAL A 25 5.55 -3.92 -5.38
N SER A 26 4.56 -3.80 -6.28
CA SER A 26 4.60 -2.82 -7.37
C SER A 26 3.86 -1.54 -6.97
N PRO A 27 4.44 -0.34 -7.24
CA PRO A 27 3.76 0.94 -7.01
C PRO A 27 2.52 1.13 -7.88
N GLU A 28 2.45 0.45 -9.03
CA GLU A 28 1.27 0.42 -9.91
C GLU A 28 0.21 -0.58 -9.40
N GLY A 29 0.55 -1.37 -8.39
CA GLY A 29 -0.34 -2.34 -7.77
C GLY A 29 -1.49 -1.65 -7.01
N ALA A 30 -2.66 -2.26 -7.03
CA ALA A 30 -3.85 -1.69 -6.39
C ALA A 30 -3.66 -1.43 -4.89
N CYS A 31 -2.88 -2.25 -4.18
CA CYS A 31 -2.61 -2.04 -2.76
C CYS A 31 -1.60 -0.91 -2.56
N ALA A 32 -0.50 -0.88 -3.30
CA ALA A 32 0.49 0.19 -3.18
C ALA A 32 -0.10 1.55 -3.55
N ALA A 33 -0.83 1.64 -4.67
CA ALA A 33 -1.53 2.85 -5.08
C ALA A 33 -2.55 3.29 -4.02
N TYR A 34 -3.31 2.36 -3.44
CA TYR A 34 -4.26 2.72 -2.38
C TYR A 34 -3.57 3.10 -1.07
N TYR A 35 -2.40 2.54 -0.76
CA TYR A 35 -1.62 2.93 0.41
C TYR A 35 -1.05 4.35 0.25
N SER A 36 -0.49 4.65 -0.93
CA SER A 36 0.13 5.94 -1.25
C SER A 36 -0.89 7.07 -1.51
N TYR A 37 -1.96 6.80 -2.28
CA TYR A 37 -2.96 7.81 -2.63
C TYR A 37 -4.19 7.81 -1.70
N GLY A 38 -4.49 6.68 -1.05
CA GLY A 38 -5.72 6.48 -0.26
C GLY A 38 -5.68 7.05 1.16
N ARG A 39 -4.72 7.93 1.50
CA ARG A 39 -4.53 8.51 2.85
C ARG A 39 -4.31 7.48 3.96
N PHE A 40 -3.66 6.35 3.66
CA PHE A 40 -3.25 5.40 4.70
C PHE A 40 -1.95 5.81 5.44
N SER A 41 -1.36 6.95 5.04
CA SER A 41 -0.16 7.54 5.64
C SER A 41 -0.33 7.88 7.12
N ARG A 42 -0.04 6.91 7.99
CA ARG A 42 0.60 7.22 9.26
C ARG A 42 2.10 7.19 8.99
N GLU A 43 2.71 8.37 9.13
CA GLU A 43 4.13 8.67 9.40
C GLU A 43 5.20 7.91 8.60
N SER A 44 6.13 8.66 7.99
CA SER A 44 7.24 8.22 7.11
C SER A 44 6.77 7.74 5.72
N GLU A 45 7.06 8.36 4.59
CA GLU A 45 8.24 9.12 4.18
C GLU A 45 7.87 10.21 3.18
N SER A 46 8.45 11.37 3.41
CA SER A 46 8.56 12.47 2.47
C SER A 46 9.49 12.08 1.30
N GLU A 47 9.18 11.10 0.44
CA GLU A 47 10.12 10.76 -0.67
C GLU A 47 9.48 10.04 -1.87
N ALA A 48 8.58 10.72 -2.60
CA ALA A 48 8.25 10.50 -4.02
C ALA A 48 7.11 11.47 -4.35
N VAL A 49 7.21 12.52 -5.16
CA VAL A 49 8.14 12.92 -6.22
C VAL A 49 7.96 14.44 -6.37
N ALA A 50 8.98 15.10 -6.91
CA ALA A 50 8.86 16.40 -7.59
C ALA A 50 7.75 16.41 -8.66
#